data_AF-A0A8S4RV22-F1
#
_entry.id   AF-A0A8S4RV22-F1
#
_cell.length_a   1.000
_cell.length_b   1.000
_cell.length_c   1.000
_cell.angle_alpha   90.00
_cell.angle_beta   90.00
_cell.angle_gamma   90.00
#
_symmetry.space_group_name_H-M   'P 1'
#
loop_
_entity.id
_entity.type
_entity.pdbx_description
1 polymer ?
#
loop_
_entity_poly.entity_id
_entity_poly.type
_entity_poly.pdbx_seq_one_letter_code
_entity_poly.pdbx_strand_id
1 'polypeptide(L)'
;MGKCGLGYGAVWIHEYSNYHGPDFFIEEEVIIAKVSFRTDILGFLNTEDEYAKGNMGAKDILMALKWVRENISYFNGDPNRVMIMGSGIASTAVASMLLSPAAEDLFKRAVIFDGSALSPADFRDSKNKVVKKIYWKLKGRKDKFNKKQLYHILANASYHELVSASHNLYDSSEVRDNQRLINSFSCSVETEAKGAFMYTHPLIQYESKLIKSNVDVIFGYTTLANLYKLQGLASKRELLNYLDYNFQYLLPFEGTPHEYGSIRYIKIRQHIKDFYFLNGTITERSLRRYAKYLSDQVIYPLLRQALLHSKISHSNVYLYRFAYHGSINVGWKTSVPNLNWTGATLGDEICYLFKCKSKTDDYKRHEASNERHFVSKIVRLLANFAKYGNPTPQLSDNILGNLQWNPLKRNKKLQVMNLGRRFRMIDVPEEKRMTFWDQLRKELLQN
;
A
#
# COMPACT_ATOMS: atom_id res chain seq x y z
N MET A 1 23.93 27.43 -28.40
CA MET A 1 22.75 26.70 -27.90
C MET A 1 23.18 25.91 -26.68
N GLY A 2 22.88 26.42 -25.47
CA GLY A 2 23.23 25.73 -24.23
C GLY A 2 22.42 24.45 -24.08
N LYS A 3 23.07 23.34 -23.70
CA LYS A 3 22.38 22.10 -23.34
C LYS A 3 21.47 22.41 -22.14
N CYS A 4 20.17 22.59 -22.36
CA CYS A 4 19.18 22.45 -21.29
C CYS A 4 19.40 21.05 -20.69
N GLY A 5 19.82 20.98 -19.43
CA GLY A 5 19.98 19.70 -18.74
C GLY A 5 18.64 18.96 -18.74
N LEU A 6 18.67 17.65 -18.98
CA LEU A 6 17.47 16.82 -18.87
C LEU A 6 16.92 16.88 -17.43
N GLY A 7 15.63 17.13 -17.33
CA GLY A 7 14.84 17.22 -16.11
C GLY A 7 14.48 15.86 -15.51
N TYR A 8 13.61 15.90 -14.51
CA TYR A 8 13.39 14.80 -13.57
C TYR A 8 12.03 14.17 -13.77
N GLY A 9 12.00 12.87 -14.05
CA GLY A 9 10.75 12.15 -14.25
C GLY A 9 10.19 11.57 -12.96
N ALA A 10 8.89 11.73 -12.73
CA ALA A 10 8.16 10.94 -11.76
C ALA A 10 6.90 10.33 -12.38
N VAL A 11 6.71 9.03 -12.18
CA VAL A 11 5.57 8.27 -12.67
C VAL A 11 4.59 8.07 -11.52
N TRP A 12 3.41 8.67 -11.64
CA TRP A 12 2.32 8.52 -10.68
C TRP A 12 1.38 7.39 -11.08
N ILE A 13 1.22 6.41 -10.20
CA ILE A 13 0.48 5.18 -10.46
C ILE A 13 -0.60 5.01 -9.38
N HIS A 14 -1.86 5.07 -9.80
CA HIS A 14 -3.04 4.95 -8.95
C HIS A 14 -4.28 4.66 -9.80
N GLU A 15 -5.22 3.87 -9.29
CA GLU A 15 -6.47 3.53 -10.00
C GLU A 15 -7.32 4.75 -10.37
N TYR A 16 -7.16 5.85 -9.64
CA TYR A 16 -7.84 7.14 -9.85
C TYR A 16 -6.89 8.27 -10.28
N SER A 17 -5.78 7.94 -10.98
CA SER A 17 -4.75 8.93 -11.36
C SER A 17 -5.27 10.10 -12.22
N ASN A 18 -6.39 9.93 -12.92
CA ASN A 18 -7.07 10.99 -13.67
C ASN A 18 -7.65 12.11 -12.78
N TYR A 19 -7.90 11.85 -11.49
CA TYR A 19 -8.39 12.84 -10.52
C TYR A 19 -7.28 13.63 -9.82
N HIS A 20 -6.02 13.25 -10.03
CA HIS A 20 -4.85 13.83 -9.38
C HIS A 20 -4.17 14.83 -10.33
N GLY A 21 -4.34 16.12 -10.05
CA GLY A 21 -3.69 17.21 -10.78
C GLY A 21 -2.21 17.33 -10.39
N PRO A 22 -1.27 17.39 -11.35
CA PRO A 22 0.16 17.48 -11.07
C PRO A 22 0.63 18.88 -10.61
N ASP A 23 -0.30 19.83 -10.42
CA ASP A 23 -0.04 21.25 -10.21
C ASP A 23 1.11 21.52 -9.22
N PHE A 24 1.12 20.84 -8.07
CA PHE A 24 2.13 21.09 -7.04
C PHE A 24 3.53 20.60 -7.42
N PHE A 25 3.65 19.49 -8.16
CA PHE A 25 4.94 18.98 -8.60
C PHE A 25 5.52 19.75 -9.78
N ILE A 26 4.66 20.35 -10.61
CA ILE A 26 5.11 21.19 -11.74
C ILE A 26 5.78 22.47 -11.22
N GLU A 27 5.30 23.03 -10.11
CA GLU A 27 5.96 24.15 -9.40
C GLU A 27 7.38 23.79 -8.92
N GLU A 28 7.69 22.50 -8.82
CA GLU A 28 8.97 21.95 -8.41
C GLU A 28 9.81 21.41 -9.59
N GLU A 29 9.50 21.78 -10.85
CA GLU A 29 10.28 21.38 -12.03
C GLU A 29 10.43 19.84 -12.18
N VAL A 30 9.39 19.10 -11.81
CA VAL A 30 9.31 17.64 -11.99
C VAL A 30 8.31 17.31 -13.11
N ILE A 31 8.73 16.47 -14.05
CA ILE A 31 7.86 15.93 -15.10
C ILE A 31 7.02 14.82 -14.49
N ILE A 32 5.69 14.97 -14.51
CA ILE A 32 4.77 13.95 -14.01
C ILE A 32 4.15 13.18 -15.17
N ALA A 33 4.44 11.89 -15.26
CA ALA A 33 3.72 10.94 -16.09
C ALA A 33 2.66 10.22 -15.24
N LYS A 34 1.38 10.30 -15.62
CA LYS A 34 0.30 9.59 -14.90
C LYS A 34 -0.06 8.32 -15.67
N VAL A 35 -0.03 7.18 -15.00
CA VAL A 35 -0.27 5.88 -15.62
C VAL A 35 -1.62 5.32 -15.16
N SER A 36 -2.40 4.84 -16.13
CA SER A 36 -3.56 4.00 -15.90
C SER A 36 -3.19 2.55 -16.21
N PHE A 37 -3.79 1.62 -15.47
CA PHE A 37 -3.52 0.19 -15.58
C PHE A 37 -4.80 -0.59 -15.29
N ARG A 38 -4.89 -1.84 -15.74
CA ARG A 38 -6.06 -2.68 -15.43
C ARG A 38 -6.13 -3.02 -13.95
N THR A 39 -7.33 -2.96 -13.37
CA THR A 39 -7.62 -3.31 -11.96
C THR A 39 -8.52 -4.54 -11.87
N ASP A 40 -8.76 -5.01 -10.65
CA ASP A 40 -9.73 -6.07 -10.34
C ASP A 40 -9.50 -7.35 -11.15
N ILE A 41 -10.59 -8.02 -11.54
CA ILE A 41 -10.56 -9.22 -12.36
C ILE A 41 -9.85 -9.01 -13.72
N LEU A 42 -9.88 -7.79 -14.27
CA LEU A 42 -9.24 -7.52 -15.56
C LEU A 42 -7.72 -7.38 -15.44
N GLY A 43 -7.24 -6.92 -14.30
CA GLY A 43 -5.82 -6.69 -14.04
C GLY A 43 -5.14 -7.86 -13.34
N PHE A 44 -5.84 -8.62 -12.51
CA PHE A 44 -5.20 -9.54 -11.57
C PHE A 44 -5.86 -10.92 -11.51
N LEU A 45 -6.67 -11.30 -12.49
CA LEU A 45 -7.15 -12.68 -12.62
C LEU A 45 -5.96 -13.62 -12.88
N ASN A 46 -5.85 -14.64 -12.04
CA ASN A 46 -4.88 -15.72 -12.16
C ASN A 46 -5.64 -17.06 -12.17
N THR A 47 -5.56 -17.81 -13.28
CA THR A 47 -6.18 -19.14 -13.47
C THR A 47 -5.21 -20.30 -13.21
N GLU A 48 -4.01 -19.99 -12.73
CA GLU A 48 -2.91 -20.93 -12.48
C GLU A 48 -2.54 -21.73 -13.74
N ASP A 49 -2.73 -21.13 -14.91
CA ASP A 49 -2.32 -21.66 -16.20
C ASP A 49 -2.24 -20.53 -17.25
N GLU A 50 -2.02 -20.92 -18.50
CA GLU A 50 -1.80 -20.03 -19.63
C GLU A 50 -3.00 -19.16 -20.02
N TYR A 51 -4.22 -19.47 -19.55
CA TYR A 51 -5.41 -18.69 -19.92
C TYR A 51 -5.36 -17.27 -19.34
N ALA A 52 -5.01 -17.15 -18.05
CA ALA A 52 -4.76 -15.89 -17.38
C ALA A 52 -3.67 -16.06 -16.32
N LYS A 53 -2.45 -15.61 -16.63
CA LYS A 53 -1.26 -15.81 -15.76
C LYS A 53 -1.25 -14.97 -14.48
N GLY A 54 -2.16 -14.01 -14.32
CA GLY A 54 -2.11 -13.01 -13.25
C GLY A 54 -1.28 -11.77 -13.61
N ASN A 55 -1.37 -10.77 -12.72
CA ASN A 55 -0.55 -9.56 -12.72
C ASN A 55 -0.56 -8.72 -14.01
N MET A 56 -1.58 -8.83 -14.85
CA MET A 56 -1.71 -8.02 -16.07
C MET A 56 -1.70 -6.52 -15.77
N GLY A 57 -2.33 -6.06 -14.68
CA GLY A 57 -2.26 -4.67 -14.23
C GLY A 57 -0.85 -4.23 -13.87
N ALA A 58 -0.06 -5.09 -13.21
CA ALA A 58 1.34 -4.81 -12.93
C ALA A 58 2.19 -4.79 -14.21
N LYS A 59 1.88 -5.67 -15.17
CA LYS A 59 2.53 -5.71 -16.50
C LYS A 59 2.18 -4.49 -17.35
N ASP A 60 0.98 -3.94 -17.22
CA ASP A 60 0.61 -2.66 -17.84
C ASP A 60 1.50 -1.53 -17.31
N ILE A 61 1.72 -1.49 -15.99
CA ILE A 61 2.64 -0.53 -15.38
C ILE A 61 4.07 -0.73 -15.93
N LEU A 62 4.57 -1.97 -16.00
CA LEU A 62 5.90 -2.24 -16.58
C LEU A 62 6.01 -1.75 -18.04
N MET A 63 4.96 -1.95 -18.84
CA MET A 63 4.92 -1.46 -20.22
C MET A 63 4.96 0.07 -20.27
N ALA A 64 4.19 0.73 -19.41
CA ALA A 64 4.23 2.19 -19.30
C ALA A 64 5.61 2.70 -18.86
N LEU A 65 6.29 2.02 -17.94
CA LEU A 65 7.65 2.39 -17.52
C LEU A 65 8.68 2.22 -18.64
N LYS A 66 8.56 1.18 -19.48
CA LYS A 66 9.37 1.03 -20.69
C LYS A 66 9.14 2.19 -21.65
N TRP A 67 7.87 2.54 -21.89
CA TRP A 67 7.52 3.70 -22.70
C TRP A 67 8.13 4.99 -22.15
N VAL A 68 8.02 5.24 -20.83
CA VAL A 68 8.62 6.42 -20.19
C VAL A 68 10.14 6.42 -20.40
N ARG A 69 10.82 5.29 -20.18
CA ARG A 69 12.26 5.18 -20.39
C ARG A 69 12.68 5.48 -21.84
N GLU A 70 11.88 5.06 -22.81
CA GLU A 70 12.16 5.26 -24.24
C GLU A 70 11.80 6.67 -24.73
N ASN A 71 10.86 7.36 -24.08
CA ASN A 71 10.24 8.57 -24.62
C ASN A 71 10.39 9.83 -23.75
N ILE A 72 10.75 9.73 -22.47
CA ILE A 72 10.75 10.89 -21.57
C ILE A 72 11.76 11.98 -21.98
N SER A 73 12.81 11.63 -22.73
CA SER A 73 13.77 12.60 -23.29
C SER A 73 13.14 13.59 -24.26
N TYR A 74 12.08 13.21 -25.00
CA TYR A 74 11.30 14.12 -25.84
C TYR A 74 10.51 15.15 -25.04
N PHE A 75 10.30 14.90 -23.75
CA PHE A 75 9.67 15.81 -22.79
C PHE A 75 10.71 16.51 -21.90
N ASN A 76 11.97 16.53 -22.33
CA ASN A 76 13.12 17.04 -21.57
C ASN A 76 13.36 16.30 -20.25
N GLY A 77 13.03 15.02 -20.12
CA GLY A 77 13.34 14.22 -18.93
C GLY A 77 14.52 13.27 -19.13
N ASP A 78 15.23 12.96 -18.04
CA ASP A 78 16.31 11.98 -18.05
C ASP A 78 15.76 10.57 -17.75
N PRO A 79 15.85 9.61 -18.69
CA PRO A 79 15.38 8.25 -18.47
C PRO A 79 16.14 7.51 -17.35
N ASN A 80 17.32 8.00 -16.95
CA ASN A 80 18.08 7.45 -15.83
C ASN A 80 17.73 8.09 -14.48
N ARG A 81 16.80 9.06 -14.45
CA ARG A 81 16.37 9.76 -13.23
C ARG A 81 14.86 9.71 -13.07
N VAL A 82 14.30 8.53 -13.30
CA VAL A 82 12.88 8.24 -13.13
C VAL A 82 12.60 7.74 -11.71
N MET A 83 11.65 8.39 -11.04
CA MET A 83 11.02 7.94 -9.81
C MET A 83 9.64 7.35 -10.09
N ILE A 84 9.24 6.28 -9.41
CA ILE A 84 7.87 5.77 -9.45
C ILE A 84 7.17 6.01 -8.11
N MET A 85 5.87 6.26 -8.15
CA MET A 85 5.04 6.53 -6.98
C MET A 85 3.78 5.69 -7.06
N GLY A 86 3.54 4.82 -6.07
CA GLY A 86 2.41 3.90 -6.06
C GLY A 86 1.55 4.01 -4.81
N SER A 87 0.26 4.27 -5.00
CA SER A 87 -0.76 4.27 -3.93
C SER A 87 -1.97 3.42 -4.36
N GLY A 88 -2.87 3.13 -3.42
CA GLY A 88 -4.03 2.27 -3.67
C GLY A 88 -3.60 0.87 -4.08
N ILE A 89 -4.24 0.31 -5.11
CA ILE A 89 -3.93 -1.03 -5.62
C ILE A 89 -2.50 -1.10 -6.17
N ALA A 90 -1.99 0.01 -6.72
CA ALA A 90 -0.66 0.05 -7.30
C ALA A 90 0.48 0.01 -6.26
N SER A 91 0.19 0.33 -4.99
CA SER A 91 1.21 0.39 -3.94
C SER A 91 1.93 -0.94 -3.75
N THR A 92 1.19 -2.05 -3.73
CA THR A 92 1.75 -3.41 -3.64
C THR A 92 2.53 -3.78 -4.89
N ALA A 93 2.04 -3.41 -6.08
CA ALA A 93 2.77 -3.65 -7.33
C ALA A 93 4.12 -2.91 -7.34
N VAL A 94 4.14 -1.63 -6.97
CA VAL A 94 5.39 -0.84 -6.84
C VAL A 94 6.31 -1.41 -5.77
N ALA A 95 5.77 -1.84 -4.63
CA ALA A 95 6.54 -2.51 -3.58
C ALA A 95 7.15 -3.85 -4.06
N SER A 96 6.43 -4.60 -4.91
CA SER A 96 6.91 -5.83 -5.54
C SER A 96 7.95 -5.56 -6.63
N MET A 97 7.88 -4.44 -7.34
CA MET A 97 8.86 -4.06 -8.37
C MET A 97 10.28 -3.87 -7.81
N LEU A 98 10.43 -3.60 -6.51
CA LEU A 98 11.74 -3.58 -5.84
C LEU A 98 12.47 -4.94 -5.86
N LEU A 99 11.72 -6.01 -6.11
CA LEU A 99 12.20 -7.39 -6.15
C LEU A 99 12.02 -8.04 -7.53
N SER A 100 11.12 -7.53 -8.36
CA SER A 100 10.82 -8.13 -9.65
C SER A 100 11.97 -7.95 -10.65
N PRO A 101 12.54 -9.02 -11.22
CA PRO A 101 13.51 -8.89 -12.32
C PRO A 101 12.92 -8.19 -13.55
N ALA A 102 11.60 -8.29 -13.76
CA ALA A 102 10.94 -7.63 -14.89
C ALA A 102 10.91 -6.09 -14.78
N ALA A 103 11.23 -5.56 -13.60
CA ALA A 103 11.28 -4.13 -13.30
C ALA A 103 12.72 -3.56 -13.31
N GLU A 104 13.73 -4.40 -13.54
CA GLU A 104 15.14 -4.03 -13.47
C GLU A 104 15.46 -2.86 -14.41
N ASP A 105 16.19 -1.88 -13.87
CA ASP A 105 16.61 -0.65 -14.54
C ASP A 105 15.51 0.25 -15.12
N LEU A 106 14.22 -0.01 -14.86
CA LEU A 106 13.14 0.84 -15.36
C LEU A 106 12.97 2.15 -14.56
N PHE A 107 13.49 2.21 -13.34
CA PHE A 107 13.47 3.38 -12.48
C PHE A 107 14.64 3.34 -11.50
N LYS A 108 15.00 4.50 -10.95
CA LYS A 108 16.06 4.60 -9.92
C LYS A 108 15.53 4.93 -8.54
N ARG A 109 14.26 5.34 -8.44
CA ARG A 109 13.64 5.74 -7.17
C ARG A 109 12.20 5.26 -7.06
N ALA A 110 11.76 4.98 -5.84
CA ALA A 110 10.37 4.58 -5.57
C ALA A 110 9.80 5.26 -4.32
N VAL A 111 8.52 5.61 -4.35
CA VAL A 111 7.74 6.03 -3.18
C VAL A 111 6.51 5.14 -3.08
N ILE A 112 6.35 4.47 -1.94
CA ILE A 112 5.28 3.52 -1.68
C ILE A 112 4.37 4.11 -0.60
N PHE A 113 3.09 4.26 -0.92
CA PHE A 113 2.07 4.84 -0.04
C PHE A 113 1.18 3.72 0.53
N ASP A 114 1.28 3.45 1.83
CA ASP A 114 0.45 2.48 2.57
C ASP A 114 0.39 1.06 1.93
N GLY A 115 1.48 0.61 1.29
CA GLY A 115 1.55 -0.68 0.58
C GLY A 115 2.76 -1.53 0.93
N SER A 116 2.63 -2.84 0.73
CA SER A 116 3.72 -3.81 0.96
C SER A 116 3.55 -5.06 0.12
N ALA A 117 4.66 -5.54 -0.45
CA ALA A 117 4.74 -6.85 -1.10
C ALA A 117 4.66 -8.00 -0.07
N LEU A 118 4.80 -7.71 1.23
CA LEU A 118 4.62 -8.67 2.32
C LEU A 118 3.23 -8.60 2.95
N SER A 119 2.31 -7.79 2.40
CA SER A 119 0.93 -7.73 2.90
C SER A 119 0.23 -9.07 2.58
N PRO A 120 -0.21 -9.84 3.59
CA PRO A 120 -0.94 -11.08 3.34
C PRO A 120 -2.33 -10.86 2.73
N ALA A 121 -2.81 -9.60 2.76
CA ALA A 121 -4.06 -9.20 2.13
C ALA A 121 -3.89 -8.91 0.64
N ASP A 122 -2.73 -8.38 0.25
CA ASP A 122 -2.49 -7.80 -1.07
C ASP A 122 -1.46 -8.56 -1.91
N PHE A 123 -0.81 -9.58 -1.36
CA PHE A 123 0.05 -10.47 -2.12
C PHE A 123 -0.33 -11.93 -1.83
N ARG A 124 -0.54 -12.72 -2.88
CA ARG A 124 -1.10 -14.08 -2.72
C ARG A 124 -0.35 -15.15 -3.49
N ASP A 125 -0.25 -16.31 -2.87
CA ASP A 125 -0.13 -17.57 -3.60
C ASP A 125 -1.50 -17.86 -4.21
N SER A 126 -1.61 -17.83 -5.54
CA SER A 126 -2.87 -18.18 -6.19
C SER A 126 -3.22 -19.61 -5.80
N LYS A 127 -4.40 -19.78 -5.19
CA LYS A 127 -5.03 -21.07 -4.96
C LYS A 127 -6.44 -20.92 -5.48
N ASN A 128 -6.73 -21.47 -6.67
CA ASN A 128 -7.94 -21.57 -7.51
C ASN A 128 -9.35 -21.26 -6.92
N LYS A 129 -9.51 -21.08 -5.61
CA LYS A 129 -10.67 -20.59 -4.87
C LYS A 129 -11.33 -19.36 -5.51
N VAL A 130 -10.57 -18.32 -5.88
CA VAL A 130 -11.14 -17.11 -6.51
C VAL A 130 -11.85 -17.46 -7.81
N VAL A 131 -11.17 -18.22 -8.66
CA VAL A 131 -11.66 -18.63 -9.98
C VAL A 131 -12.91 -19.49 -9.86
N LYS A 132 -12.95 -20.43 -8.91
CA LYS A 132 -14.15 -21.23 -8.62
C LYS A 132 -15.33 -20.38 -8.17
N LYS A 133 -15.09 -19.37 -7.32
CA LYS A 133 -16.14 -18.46 -6.86
C LYS A 133 -16.68 -17.59 -7.99
N ILE A 134 -15.82 -17.09 -8.88
CA ILE A 134 -16.24 -16.38 -10.10
C ILE A 134 -17.11 -17.28 -10.97
N TYR A 135 -16.66 -18.52 -11.23
CA TYR A 135 -17.44 -19.50 -11.98
C TYR A 135 -18.86 -19.67 -11.40
N TRP A 136 -18.98 -19.87 -10.09
CA TRP A 136 -20.27 -20.07 -9.44
C TRP A 136 -21.14 -18.81 -9.34
N LYS A 137 -20.54 -17.62 -9.30
CA LYS A 137 -21.29 -16.36 -9.39
C LYS A 137 -21.87 -16.13 -10.78
N LEU A 138 -21.12 -16.48 -11.83
CA LEU A 138 -21.54 -16.29 -13.22
C LEU A 138 -22.46 -17.41 -13.72
N LYS A 139 -22.22 -18.65 -13.31
CA LYS A 139 -22.96 -19.82 -13.80
C LYS A 139 -24.08 -20.28 -12.88
N GLY A 140 -23.85 -20.22 -11.57
CA GLY A 140 -24.71 -20.78 -10.54
C GLY A 140 -23.93 -21.63 -9.53
N ARG A 141 -24.33 -21.59 -8.25
CA ARG A 141 -23.66 -22.32 -7.16
C ARG A 141 -23.82 -23.84 -7.20
N LYS A 142 -24.80 -24.35 -7.95
CA LYS A 142 -25.10 -25.79 -8.05
C LYS A 142 -24.26 -26.49 -9.12
N ASP A 143 -23.60 -25.74 -10.00
CA ASP A 143 -22.82 -26.28 -11.09
C ASP A 143 -21.48 -26.85 -10.62
N LYS A 144 -21.12 -28.04 -11.11
CA LYS A 144 -19.78 -28.58 -10.92
C LYS A 144 -18.78 -27.68 -11.64
N PHE A 145 -17.71 -27.30 -10.95
CA PHE A 145 -16.66 -26.47 -11.54
C PHE A 145 -16.05 -27.16 -12.78
N ASN A 146 -16.04 -26.46 -13.90
CA ASN A 146 -15.46 -26.92 -15.16
C ASN A 146 -14.59 -25.81 -15.78
N LYS A 147 -13.30 -26.09 -15.97
CA LYS A 147 -12.32 -25.10 -16.44
C LYS A 147 -12.59 -24.63 -17.88
N LYS A 148 -12.99 -25.53 -18.77
CA LYS A 148 -13.32 -25.17 -20.17
C LYS A 148 -14.55 -24.27 -20.24
N GLN A 149 -15.59 -24.57 -19.46
CA GLN A 149 -16.78 -23.74 -19.39
C GLN A 149 -16.49 -22.38 -18.76
N LEU A 150 -15.68 -22.34 -17.70
CA LEU A 150 -15.19 -21.08 -17.14
C LEU A 150 -14.57 -20.19 -18.23
N TYR A 151 -13.68 -20.73 -19.07
CA TYR A 151 -13.03 -19.95 -20.13
C TYR A 151 -14.01 -19.43 -21.17
N HIS A 152 -14.99 -20.24 -21.53
CA HIS A 152 -16.07 -19.79 -22.40
C HIS A 152 -16.91 -18.68 -21.75
N ILE A 153 -17.20 -18.77 -20.45
CA ILE A 153 -17.93 -17.74 -19.70
C ILE A 153 -17.10 -16.45 -19.64
N LEU A 154 -15.84 -16.54 -19.25
CA LEU A 154 -14.95 -15.38 -19.11
C LEU A 154 -14.73 -14.65 -20.44
N ALA A 155 -14.61 -15.39 -21.55
CA ALA A 155 -14.42 -14.80 -22.88
C ALA A 155 -15.66 -14.09 -23.43
N ASN A 156 -16.87 -14.49 -23.00
CA ASN A 156 -18.13 -13.96 -23.53
C ASN A 156 -18.88 -13.03 -22.57
N ALA A 157 -18.51 -13.02 -21.28
CA ALA A 157 -19.13 -12.14 -20.30
C ALA A 157 -18.79 -10.66 -20.59
N SER A 158 -19.77 -9.80 -20.40
CA SER A 158 -19.57 -8.36 -20.47
C SER A 158 -18.66 -7.85 -19.33
N TYR A 159 -18.09 -6.66 -19.54
CA TYR A 159 -17.35 -5.94 -18.50
C TYR A 159 -18.13 -5.86 -17.18
N HIS A 160 -19.42 -5.48 -17.24
CA HIS A 160 -20.25 -5.31 -16.06
C HIS A 160 -20.50 -6.62 -15.31
N GLU A 161 -20.71 -7.72 -16.02
CA GLU A 161 -20.87 -9.05 -15.41
C GLU A 161 -19.59 -9.48 -14.69
N LEU A 162 -18.43 -9.31 -15.33
CA LEU A 162 -17.13 -9.66 -14.74
C LEU A 162 -16.85 -8.85 -13.47
N VAL A 163 -17.03 -7.52 -13.53
CA VAL A 163 -16.81 -6.65 -12.37
C VAL A 163 -17.79 -6.95 -11.25
N SER A 164 -19.08 -7.14 -11.56
CA SER A 164 -20.09 -7.51 -10.56
C SER A 164 -19.78 -8.86 -9.89
N ALA A 165 -19.37 -9.85 -10.68
CA ALA A 165 -18.94 -11.15 -10.16
C ALA A 165 -17.68 -11.03 -9.29
N SER A 166 -16.79 -10.08 -9.58
CA SER A 166 -15.53 -9.86 -8.85
C SER A 166 -15.70 -9.30 -7.44
N HIS A 167 -16.85 -8.66 -7.15
CA HIS A 167 -17.13 -8.08 -5.84
C HIS A 167 -17.63 -9.11 -4.83
N ASN A 168 -17.39 -8.88 -3.54
CA ASN A 168 -17.95 -9.66 -2.42
C ASN A 168 -17.77 -11.20 -2.59
N LEU A 169 -16.56 -11.62 -2.97
CA LEU A 169 -16.25 -13.05 -3.16
C LEU A 169 -16.08 -13.82 -1.85
N TYR A 170 -15.69 -13.12 -0.79
CA TYR A 170 -15.45 -13.71 0.52
C TYR A 170 -16.53 -13.28 1.50
N ASP A 171 -16.97 -14.23 2.32
CA ASP A 171 -17.82 -13.94 3.47
C ASP A 171 -17.01 -13.89 4.78
N SER A 172 -17.69 -13.57 5.88
CA SER A 172 -17.07 -13.45 7.20
C SER A 172 -16.46 -14.76 7.70
N SER A 173 -17.00 -15.93 7.31
CA SER A 173 -16.45 -17.22 7.70
C SER A 173 -15.10 -17.48 7.03
N GLU A 174 -14.92 -17.02 5.79
CA GLU A 174 -13.63 -17.17 5.11
C GLU A 174 -12.57 -16.21 5.65
N VAL A 175 -12.95 -14.97 6.00
CA VAL A 175 -12.03 -14.03 6.67
C VAL A 175 -11.58 -14.62 8.01
N ARG A 176 -12.52 -15.19 8.77
CA ARG A 176 -12.26 -15.92 10.02
C ARG A 176 -11.32 -17.10 9.81
N ASP A 177 -11.58 -17.93 8.80
CA ASP A 177 -10.85 -19.18 8.58
C ASP A 177 -9.46 -18.94 7.97
N ASN A 178 -9.24 -17.82 7.30
CA ASN A 178 -7.90 -17.39 6.85
C ASN A 178 -7.18 -16.51 7.89
N GLN A 179 -7.91 -15.99 8.88
CA GLN A 179 -7.42 -15.10 9.94
C GLN A 179 -6.66 -13.88 9.39
N ARG A 180 -7.11 -13.37 8.24
CA ARG A 180 -6.49 -12.24 7.55
C ARG A 180 -7.48 -11.56 6.63
N LEU A 181 -7.16 -10.33 6.28
CA LEU A 181 -7.85 -9.64 5.19
C LEU A 181 -7.52 -10.33 3.86
N ILE A 182 -8.48 -10.34 2.93
CA ILE A 182 -8.32 -11.01 1.64
C ILE A 182 -8.82 -10.07 0.55
N ASN A 183 -7.90 -9.52 -0.23
CA ASN A 183 -8.26 -8.84 -1.46
C ASN A 183 -8.31 -9.86 -2.61
N SER A 184 -9.43 -9.86 -3.33
CA SER A 184 -9.76 -10.88 -4.34
C SER A 184 -8.88 -10.83 -5.58
N PHE A 185 -8.34 -9.66 -5.87
CA PHE A 185 -7.58 -9.35 -7.07
C PHE A 185 -6.44 -8.42 -6.67
N SER A 186 -5.22 -8.97 -6.67
CA SER A 186 -3.99 -8.24 -6.36
C SER A 186 -2.81 -9.05 -6.91
N CYS A 187 -1.58 -8.57 -6.68
CA CYS A 187 -0.36 -9.25 -7.08
C CYS A 187 -0.34 -10.70 -6.57
N SER A 188 0.13 -11.61 -7.43
CA SER A 188 0.20 -13.04 -7.13
C SER A 188 1.44 -13.68 -7.72
N VAL A 189 1.83 -14.84 -7.20
CA VAL A 189 2.87 -15.67 -7.83
C VAL A 189 2.34 -16.27 -9.13
N GLU A 190 3.09 -16.07 -10.22
CA GLU A 190 2.83 -16.66 -11.53
C GLU A 190 3.50 -18.04 -11.65
N THR A 191 2.89 -18.94 -12.41
CA THR A 191 3.33 -20.34 -12.55
C THR A 191 4.61 -20.49 -13.36
N GLU A 192 4.86 -19.59 -14.32
CA GLU A 192 6.04 -19.63 -15.19
C GLU A 192 7.00 -18.49 -14.86
N ALA A 193 8.30 -18.75 -14.88
CA ALA A 193 9.30 -17.71 -14.65
C ALA A 193 9.47 -16.75 -15.85
N LYS A 194 9.36 -17.26 -17.07
CA LYS A 194 9.65 -16.49 -18.29
C LYS A 194 8.56 -15.44 -18.52
N GLY A 195 8.94 -14.15 -18.45
CA GLY A 195 8.03 -13.03 -18.69
C GLY A 195 7.04 -12.76 -17.55
N ALA A 196 7.22 -13.40 -16.40
CA ALA A 196 6.44 -13.10 -15.21
C ALA A 196 6.80 -11.74 -14.61
N PHE A 197 5.80 -11.06 -14.07
CA PHE A 197 6.00 -9.96 -13.14
C PHE A 197 6.60 -10.50 -11.83
N MET A 198 6.07 -11.62 -11.32
CA MET A 198 6.60 -12.24 -10.13
C MET A 198 6.37 -13.76 -10.14
N TYR A 199 7.44 -14.54 -10.06
CA TYR A 199 7.37 -16.01 -10.09
C TYR A 199 7.75 -16.68 -8.75
N THR A 200 8.09 -15.89 -7.73
CA THR A 200 8.35 -16.37 -6.37
C THR A 200 7.77 -15.42 -5.33
N HIS A 201 7.45 -15.94 -4.15
CA HIS A 201 6.94 -15.12 -3.06
C HIS A 201 8.00 -14.07 -2.63
N PRO A 202 7.63 -12.78 -2.39
CA PRO A 202 8.55 -11.71 -2.03
C PRO A 202 9.44 -12.02 -0.81
N LEU A 203 8.90 -12.74 0.18
CA LEU A 203 9.67 -13.14 1.36
C LEU A 203 10.86 -14.05 0.99
N ILE A 204 10.63 -15.04 0.12
CA ILE A 204 11.68 -15.96 -0.35
C ILE A 204 12.78 -15.18 -1.08
N GLN A 205 12.42 -14.15 -1.85
CA GLN A 205 13.39 -13.31 -2.54
C GLN A 205 14.26 -12.51 -1.57
N TYR A 206 13.67 -11.90 -0.53
CA TYR A 206 14.45 -11.25 0.53
C TYR A 206 15.38 -12.21 1.25
N GLU A 207 14.93 -13.44 1.53
CA GLU A 207 15.71 -14.46 2.23
C GLU A 207 16.86 -15.03 1.38
N SER A 208 16.65 -15.16 0.07
CA SER A 208 17.67 -15.63 -0.87
C SER A 208 18.91 -14.73 -0.91
N LYS A 209 18.75 -13.43 -0.64
CA LYS A 209 19.77 -12.38 -0.79
C LYS A 209 20.41 -12.31 -2.18
N LEU A 210 19.82 -12.96 -3.19
CA LEU A 210 20.31 -12.95 -4.57
C LEU A 210 20.02 -11.62 -5.26
N ILE A 211 18.96 -10.93 -4.83
CA ILE A 211 18.55 -9.65 -5.38
C ILE A 211 19.30 -8.53 -4.68
N LYS A 212 19.99 -7.71 -5.48
CA LYS A 212 20.60 -6.46 -5.04
C LYS A 212 19.83 -5.32 -5.68
N SER A 213 19.10 -4.55 -4.87
CA SER A 213 18.39 -3.37 -5.36
C SER A 213 19.30 -2.14 -5.23
N ASN A 214 19.41 -1.40 -6.34
CA ASN A 214 20.09 -0.10 -6.42
C ASN A 214 19.08 1.06 -6.56
N VAL A 215 17.89 0.89 -5.97
CA VAL A 215 16.79 1.86 -6.01
C VAL A 215 16.74 2.59 -4.67
N ASP A 216 16.81 3.94 -4.70
CA ASP A 216 16.46 4.71 -3.51
C ASP A 216 14.96 4.61 -3.27
N VAL A 217 14.52 4.31 -2.05
CA VAL A 217 13.09 4.11 -1.78
C VAL A 217 12.60 4.83 -0.52
N ILE A 218 11.41 5.41 -0.60
CA ILE A 218 10.64 5.90 0.54
C ILE A 218 9.46 4.95 0.76
N PHE A 219 9.37 4.36 1.96
CA PHE A 219 8.15 3.69 2.42
C PHE A 219 7.35 4.64 3.31
N GLY A 220 6.08 4.79 3.00
CA GLY A 220 5.16 5.72 3.65
C GLY A 220 3.97 5.03 4.25
N TYR A 221 3.58 5.42 5.46
CA TYR A 221 2.34 4.94 6.07
C TYR A 221 1.58 6.03 6.80
N THR A 222 0.25 5.91 6.84
CA THR A 222 -0.64 6.78 7.60
C THR A 222 -0.85 6.26 9.02
N THR A 223 -1.15 7.15 9.96
CA THR A 223 -1.25 6.76 11.39
C THR A 223 -2.36 5.78 11.72
N LEU A 224 -3.40 5.74 10.88
CA LEU A 224 -4.61 4.93 11.03
C LEU A 224 -5.01 4.37 9.64
N ALA A 225 -4.09 3.68 8.96
CA ALA A 225 -4.24 3.21 7.58
C ALA A 225 -5.57 2.50 7.25
N ASN A 226 -6.13 1.72 8.18
CA ASN A 226 -7.40 1.00 7.98
C ASN A 226 -8.58 1.62 8.74
N LEU A 227 -8.57 2.93 8.98
CA LEU A 227 -9.65 3.59 9.72
C LEU A 227 -11.02 3.41 9.06
N TYR A 228 -11.06 3.30 7.73
CA TYR A 228 -12.30 3.11 6.98
C TYR A 228 -13.08 1.86 7.37
N LYS A 229 -12.43 0.85 7.96
CA LYS A 229 -13.10 -0.36 8.46
C LYS A 229 -13.97 -0.11 9.69
N LEU A 230 -13.89 1.08 10.28
CA LEU A 230 -14.81 1.52 11.34
C LEU A 230 -16.07 2.18 10.79
N GLN A 231 -16.17 2.41 9.47
CA GLN A 231 -17.36 2.98 8.86
C GLN A 231 -18.59 2.13 9.22
N GLY A 232 -19.66 2.78 9.67
CA GLY A 232 -20.88 2.14 10.15
C GLY A 232 -20.77 1.47 11.53
N LEU A 233 -19.61 0.91 11.88
CA LEU A 233 -19.35 0.32 13.20
C LEU A 233 -19.22 1.39 14.29
N ALA A 234 -18.47 2.46 14.02
CA ALA A 234 -18.18 3.53 14.97
C ALA A 234 -19.43 4.26 15.49
N SER A 235 -20.54 4.20 14.74
CA SER A 235 -21.80 4.88 15.05
C SER A 235 -22.90 3.94 15.57
N LYS A 236 -22.64 2.63 15.71
CA LYS A 236 -23.66 1.63 16.06
C LYS A 236 -23.21 0.77 17.25
N ARG A 237 -23.74 1.06 18.43
CA ARG A 237 -23.42 0.35 19.68
C ARG A 237 -23.68 -1.15 19.61
N GLU A 238 -24.75 -1.58 18.94
CA GLU A 238 -25.10 -2.99 18.76
C GLU A 238 -24.02 -3.76 17.98
N LEU A 239 -23.47 -3.15 16.92
CA LEU A 239 -22.39 -3.75 16.14
C LEU A 239 -21.09 -3.82 16.94
N LEU A 240 -20.82 -2.83 17.79
CA LEU A 240 -19.66 -2.86 18.70
C LEU A 240 -19.78 -3.98 19.73
N ASN A 241 -20.96 -4.14 20.35
CA ASN A 241 -21.20 -5.24 21.29
C ASN A 241 -21.05 -6.60 20.60
N TYR A 242 -21.57 -6.74 19.38
CA TYR A 242 -21.41 -7.96 18.58
C TYR A 242 -19.95 -8.24 18.26
N LEU A 243 -19.17 -7.21 17.89
CA LEU A 243 -17.74 -7.33 17.62
C LEU A 243 -16.95 -7.76 18.85
N ASP A 244 -17.26 -7.23 20.03
CA ASP A 244 -16.56 -7.62 21.26
C ASP A 244 -16.81 -9.09 21.62
N TYR A 245 -18.08 -9.51 21.53
CA TYR A 245 -18.48 -10.89 21.80
C TYR A 245 -17.92 -11.88 20.78
N ASN A 246 -17.93 -11.51 19.49
CA ASN A 246 -17.48 -12.36 18.38
C ASN A 246 -16.13 -11.93 17.82
N PHE A 247 -15.22 -11.41 18.65
CA PHE A 247 -13.95 -10.89 18.15
C PHE A 247 -13.14 -11.99 17.44
N GLN A 248 -12.90 -11.77 16.15
CA GLN A 248 -12.05 -12.60 15.30
C GLN A 248 -10.77 -11.81 15.01
N TYR A 249 -9.62 -12.44 15.23
CA TYR A 249 -8.36 -11.78 14.95
C TYR A 249 -7.96 -11.92 13.47
N LEU A 250 -7.31 -10.88 13.00
CA LEU A 250 -6.56 -10.75 11.77
C LEU A 250 -5.06 -10.68 12.11
N LEU A 251 -4.28 -11.51 11.45
CA LEU A 251 -2.82 -11.51 11.49
C LEU A 251 -2.27 -10.64 10.36
N PRO A 252 -1.31 -9.75 10.64
CA PRO A 252 -0.69 -8.90 9.62
C PRO A 252 0.48 -9.58 8.90
N PHE A 253 0.58 -10.92 8.97
CA PHE A 253 1.64 -11.74 8.39
C PHE A 253 1.12 -13.13 8.02
N GLU A 254 1.99 -13.96 7.44
CA GLU A 254 1.67 -15.32 7.04
C GLU A 254 1.33 -16.22 8.26
N GLY A 255 0.12 -16.79 8.30
CA GLY A 255 -0.34 -17.65 9.39
C GLY A 255 -0.99 -18.95 8.89
N THR A 256 -1.21 -19.88 9.82
CA THR A 256 -1.86 -21.18 9.57
C THR A 256 -3.37 -21.01 9.36
N PRO A 257 -3.91 -21.38 8.19
CA PRO A 257 -5.36 -21.32 7.97
C PRO A 257 -6.09 -22.35 8.86
N HIS A 258 -7.35 -22.05 9.15
CA HIS A 258 -8.36 -23.01 9.64
C HIS A 258 -8.13 -23.49 11.09
N GLU A 259 -7.54 -22.64 11.94
CA GLU A 259 -7.39 -22.94 13.37
C GLU A 259 -8.55 -22.42 14.23
N TYR A 260 -9.64 -21.90 13.62
CA TYR A 260 -10.74 -21.31 14.38
C TYR A 260 -11.32 -22.29 15.41
N GLY A 261 -11.40 -21.84 16.66
CA GLY A 261 -11.89 -22.64 17.79
C GLY A 261 -10.85 -23.54 18.46
N SER A 262 -9.65 -23.70 17.89
CA SER A 262 -8.58 -24.45 18.54
C SER A 262 -8.06 -23.77 19.82
N ILE A 263 -7.42 -24.55 20.70
CA ILE A 263 -6.75 -24.02 21.91
C ILE A 263 -5.74 -22.92 21.53
N ARG A 264 -4.99 -23.14 20.45
CA ARG A 264 -4.02 -22.18 19.92
C ARG A 264 -4.70 -20.88 19.51
N TYR A 265 -5.79 -20.96 18.74
CA TYR A 265 -6.57 -19.79 18.34
C TYR A 265 -7.09 -18.99 19.53
N ILE A 266 -7.63 -19.65 20.55
CA ILE A 266 -8.15 -19.00 21.76
C ILE A 266 -7.02 -18.24 22.48
N LYS A 267 -5.83 -18.86 22.62
CA LYS A 267 -4.65 -18.23 23.23
C LYS A 267 -4.18 -16.99 22.46
N ILE A 268 -4.05 -17.09 21.14
CA ILE A 268 -3.64 -15.96 20.28
C ILE A 268 -4.65 -14.82 20.38
N ARG A 269 -5.95 -15.15 20.27
CA ARG A 269 -7.03 -14.17 20.39
C ARG A 269 -6.92 -13.42 21.71
N GLN A 270 -6.71 -14.13 22.83
CA GLN A 270 -6.58 -13.50 24.13
C GLN A 270 -5.34 -12.61 24.20
N HIS A 271 -4.19 -13.08 23.72
CA HIS A 271 -2.94 -12.31 23.71
C HIS A 271 -3.07 -11.00 22.93
N ILE A 272 -3.74 -11.02 21.76
CA ILE A 272 -4.06 -9.82 20.99
C ILE A 272 -5.01 -8.91 21.78
N LYS A 273 -6.05 -9.48 22.40
CA LYS A 273 -7.02 -8.68 23.18
C LYS A 273 -6.34 -7.97 24.36
N ASP A 274 -5.48 -8.66 25.10
CA ASP A 274 -4.77 -8.11 26.25
C ASP A 274 -3.78 -7.00 25.85
N PHE A 275 -3.14 -7.14 24.69
CA PHE A 275 -2.21 -6.12 24.19
C PHE A 275 -2.92 -4.84 23.74
N TYR A 276 -4.01 -4.97 22.98
CA TYR A 276 -4.68 -3.80 22.39
C TYR A 276 -5.73 -3.17 23.30
N PHE A 277 -6.53 -3.96 24.01
CA PHE A 277 -7.75 -3.52 24.64
C PHE A 277 -7.65 -3.57 26.17
N LEU A 278 -8.09 -2.49 26.82
CA LEU A 278 -8.16 -2.44 28.27
C LEU A 278 -9.17 -3.49 28.76
N ASN A 279 -8.76 -4.33 29.71
CA ASN A 279 -9.55 -5.46 30.23
C ASN A 279 -10.02 -6.44 29.15
N GLY A 280 -9.36 -6.46 27.98
CA GLY A 280 -9.77 -7.33 26.87
C GLY A 280 -11.18 -7.04 26.34
N THR A 281 -11.64 -5.78 26.34
CA THR A 281 -12.99 -5.44 25.83
C THR A 281 -12.98 -4.37 24.74
N ILE A 282 -13.78 -4.59 23.70
CA ILE A 282 -13.99 -3.67 22.59
C ILE A 282 -15.25 -2.86 22.87
N THR A 283 -15.05 -1.60 23.24
CA THR A 283 -16.11 -0.64 23.57
C THR A 283 -15.87 0.66 22.80
N GLU A 284 -16.81 1.60 22.85
CA GLU A 284 -16.62 2.95 22.30
C GLU A 284 -15.33 3.61 22.80
N ARG A 285 -14.96 3.37 24.07
CA ARG A 285 -13.73 3.89 24.69
C ARG A 285 -12.46 3.27 24.12
N SER A 286 -12.52 2.04 23.61
CA SER A 286 -11.38 1.35 23.00
C SER A 286 -11.38 1.37 21.47
N LEU A 287 -12.32 2.09 20.83
CA LEU A 287 -12.44 2.17 19.38
C LEU A 287 -11.16 2.67 18.69
N ARG A 288 -10.45 3.64 19.29
CA ARG A 288 -9.15 4.11 18.76
C ARG A 288 -8.05 3.05 18.84
N ARG A 289 -8.12 2.15 19.83
CA ARG A 289 -7.20 0.99 19.95
C ARG A 289 -7.54 -0.06 18.89
N TYR A 290 -8.82 -0.26 18.62
CA TYR A 290 -9.28 -1.12 17.51
C TYR A 290 -8.84 -0.55 16.15
N ALA A 291 -8.93 0.77 15.95
CA ALA A 291 -8.41 1.44 14.77
C ALA A 291 -6.90 1.16 14.55
N LYS A 292 -6.10 1.23 15.62
CA LYS A 292 -4.66 0.92 15.56
C LYS A 292 -4.42 -0.54 15.23
N TYR A 293 -5.15 -1.46 15.87
CA TYR A 293 -5.09 -2.89 15.59
C TYR A 293 -5.35 -3.21 14.11
N LEU A 294 -6.39 -2.61 13.53
CA LEU A 294 -6.71 -2.76 12.11
C LEU A 294 -5.66 -2.13 11.21
N SER A 295 -5.09 -1.00 11.62
CA SER A 295 -4.05 -0.29 10.84
C SER A 295 -2.74 -1.06 10.82
N ASP A 296 -2.45 -1.86 11.84
CA ASP A 296 -1.26 -2.72 11.86
C ASP A 296 -1.31 -3.83 10.80
N GLN A 297 -2.48 -4.15 10.24
CA GLN A 297 -2.61 -5.02 9.07
C GLN A 297 -1.91 -4.45 7.82
N VAL A 298 -1.64 -3.14 7.79
CA VAL A 298 -0.90 -2.46 6.72
C VAL A 298 0.49 -2.03 7.21
N ILE A 299 0.55 -1.40 8.39
CA ILE A 299 1.78 -0.81 8.93
C ILE A 299 2.84 -1.89 9.21
N TYR A 300 2.45 -3.03 9.78
CA TYR A 300 3.40 -4.09 10.12
C TYR A 300 4.11 -4.71 8.90
N PRO A 301 3.40 -5.22 7.87
CA PRO A 301 4.07 -5.77 6.69
C PRO A 301 4.88 -4.72 5.93
N LEU A 302 4.47 -3.44 5.94
CA LEU A 302 5.22 -2.34 5.33
C LEU A 302 6.54 -2.07 6.05
N LEU A 303 6.52 -1.91 7.38
CA LEU A 303 7.73 -1.68 8.16
C LEU A 303 8.66 -2.91 8.12
N ARG A 304 8.10 -4.13 8.13
CA ARG A 304 8.86 -5.36 7.93
C ARG A 304 9.55 -5.38 6.57
N GLN A 305 8.86 -5.00 5.51
CA GLN A 305 9.44 -4.92 4.17
C GLN A 305 10.56 -3.89 4.10
N ALA A 306 10.35 -2.68 4.64
CA ALA A 306 11.37 -1.64 4.66
C ALA A 306 12.65 -2.11 5.38
N LEU A 307 12.51 -2.79 6.52
CA LEU A 307 13.63 -3.37 7.26
C LEU A 307 14.35 -4.47 6.46
N LEU A 308 13.63 -5.41 5.84
CA LEU A 308 14.23 -6.46 5.02
C LEU A 308 14.94 -5.86 3.79
N HIS A 309 14.31 -4.89 3.14
CA HIS A 309 14.89 -4.21 1.99
C HIS A 309 16.16 -3.42 2.35
N SER A 310 16.21 -2.76 3.51
CA SER A 310 17.42 -2.04 3.97
C SER A 310 18.64 -2.95 4.19
N LYS A 311 18.42 -4.26 4.38
CA LYS A 311 19.49 -5.26 4.54
C LYS A 311 20.10 -5.70 3.22
N ILE A 312 19.31 -5.70 2.13
CA ILE A 312 19.76 -6.15 0.80
C ILE A 312 20.05 -5.00 -0.17
N SER A 313 19.47 -3.81 0.07
CA SER A 313 19.65 -2.64 -0.77
C SER A 313 21.02 -2.01 -0.56
N HIS A 314 21.61 -1.52 -1.65
CA HIS A 314 22.82 -0.69 -1.64
C HIS A 314 22.49 0.82 -1.68
N SER A 315 21.20 1.15 -1.83
CA SER A 315 20.69 2.51 -1.92
C SER A 315 20.00 2.94 -0.63
N ASN A 316 19.56 4.20 -0.58
CA ASN A 316 18.95 4.75 0.62
C ASN A 316 17.51 4.25 0.78
N VAL A 317 17.16 3.81 2.00
CA VAL A 317 15.79 3.48 2.39
C VAL A 317 15.32 4.51 3.39
N TYR A 318 14.23 5.19 3.11
CA TYR A 318 13.63 6.20 3.98
C TYR A 318 12.25 5.76 4.45
N LEU A 319 11.84 6.25 5.62
CA LEU A 319 10.48 6.09 6.13
C LEU A 319 9.82 7.45 6.35
N TYR A 320 8.53 7.58 6.00
CA TYR A 320 7.67 8.60 6.56
C TYR A 320 6.43 8.02 7.24
N ARG A 321 5.91 8.81 8.17
CA ARG A 321 4.65 8.58 8.89
C ARG A 321 3.76 9.80 8.71
N PHE A 322 2.69 9.66 7.93
CA PHE A 322 1.76 10.76 7.67
C PHE A 322 0.72 10.88 8.77
N ALA A 323 0.79 11.98 9.52
CA ALA A 323 0.03 12.22 10.75
C ALA A 323 -0.70 13.57 10.75
N TYR A 324 -0.68 14.27 9.62
CA TYR A 324 -1.36 15.54 9.48
C TYR A 324 -2.86 15.33 9.33
N HIS A 325 -3.61 16.14 10.07
CA HIS A 325 -5.05 16.17 10.07
C HIS A 325 -5.48 17.59 9.72
N GLY A 326 -5.96 17.76 8.51
CA GLY A 326 -6.36 19.04 7.93
C GLY A 326 -7.67 18.93 7.13
N SER A 327 -8.01 20.00 6.43
CA SER A 327 -9.25 20.10 5.66
C SER A 327 -9.22 19.22 4.40
N ILE A 328 -8.02 18.92 3.89
CA ILE A 328 -7.81 18.20 2.64
C ILE A 328 -7.85 16.66 2.83
N ASN A 329 -7.83 16.14 4.07
CA ASN A 329 -7.97 14.70 4.37
C ASN A 329 -9.29 14.14 3.81
N VAL A 330 -9.25 13.49 2.64
CA VAL A 330 -10.43 12.93 1.96
C VAL A 330 -10.90 11.68 2.70
N GLY A 331 -10.01 10.71 2.91
CA GLY A 331 -10.34 9.41 3.48
C GLY A 331 -10.91 9.52 4.88
N TRP A 332 -10.40 10.45 5.69
CA TRP A 332 -10.98 10.72 7.02
C TRP A 332 -12.43 11.19 6.94
N LYS A 333 -12.67 12.23 6.14
CA LYS A 333 -13.99 12.88 6.00
C LYS A 333 -15.03 11.95 5.38
N THR A 334 -14.63 11.02 4.51
CA THR A 334 -15.55 10.07 3.89
C THR A 334 -15.85 8.87 4.77
N SER A 335 -14.86 8.37 5.50
CA SER A 335 -15.00 7.08 6.19
C SER A 335 -15.58 7.21 7.60
N VAL A 336 -15.16 8.22 8.36
CA VAL A 336 -15.54 8.41 9.76
C VAL A 336 -15.63 9.89 10.15
N PRO A 337 -16.50 10.68 9.49
CA PRO A 337 -16.56 12.14 9.65
C PRO A 337 -16.81 12.62 11.08
N ASN A 338 -17.48 11.81 11.90
CA ASN A 338 -17.91 12.20 13.25
C ASN A 338 -16.89 11.90 14.35
N LEU A 339 -15.74 11.29 14.02
CA LEU A 339 -14.71 10.99 15.01
C LEU A 339 -13.80 12.19 15.25
N ASN A 340 -13.86 12.75 16.46
CA ASN A 340 -12.98 13.83 16.91
C ASN A 340 -11.62 13.29 17.39
N TRP A 341 -10.87 12.65 16.49
CA TRP A 341 -9.51 12.18 16.73
C TRP A 341 -8.53 12.90 15.80
N THR A 342 -7.26 12.91 16.21
CA THR A 342 -6.17 13.36 15.33
C THR A 342 -5.49 12.18 14.66
N GLY A 343 -5.15 12.35 13.39
CA GLY A 343 -4.41 11.39 12.58
C GLY A 343 -4.83 11.50 11.12
N ALA A 344 -4.35 10.54 10.34
CA ALA A 344 -4.71 10.35 8.95
C ALA A 344 -4.95 8.87 8.66
N THR A 345 -5.77 8.61 7.65
CA THR A 345 -6.05 7.27 7.09
C THR A 345 -5.54 7.18 5.66
N LEU A 346 -5.51 5.97 5.12
CA LEU A 346 -5.07 5.68 3.75
C LEU A 346 -5.68 6.65 2.73
N GLY A 347 -4.81 7.22 1.90
CA GLY A 347 -5.18 8.13 0.82
C GLY A 347 -5.28 9.60 1.24
N ASP A 348 -5.27 9.92 2.54
CA ASP A 348 -5.34 11.30 3.01
C ASP A 348 -4.16 12.15 2.55
N GLU A 349 -2.97 11.55 2.39
CA GLU A 349 -1.77 12.27 1.97
C GLU A 349 -1.79 12.66 0.49
N ILE A 350 -2.58 11.97 -0.33
CA ILE A 350 -2.53 12.09 -1.79
C ILE A 350 -2.97 13.47 -2.26
N CYS A 351 -4.02 14.03 -1.64
CA CYS A 351 -4.51 15.36 -2.01
C CYS A 351 -3.65 16.52 -1.46
N TYR A 352 -2.63 16.22 -0.65
CA TYR A 352 -1.56 17.17 -0.30
C TYR A 352 -0.38 17.12 -1.28
N LEU A 353 -0.26 16.05 -2.06
CA LEU A 353 0.78 15.86 -3.08
C LEU A 353 0.29 16.21 -4.49
N PHE A 354 -0.98 15.95 -4.75
CA PHE A 354 -1.66 16.24 -6.00
C PHE A 354 -2.88 17.09 -5.74
N LYS A 355 -3.20 17.97 -6.67
CA LYS A 355 -4.41 18.78 -6.61
C LYS A 355 -5.61 17.92 -6.98
N CYS A 356 -6.37 17.48 -5.99
CA CYS A 356 -7.56 16.64 -6.20
C CYS A 356 -8.77 17.47 -6.60
N LYS A 357 -9.46 17.08 -7.68
CA LYS A 357 -10.67 17.79 -8.16
C LYS A 357 -11.75 17.96 -7.08
N SER A 358 -11.90 16.96 -6.21
CA SER A 358 -12.86 16.93 -5.09
C SER A 358 -12.55 17.93 -3.97
N LYS A 359 -11.42 18.63 -4.03
CA LYS A 359 -10.93 19.56 -2.99
C LYS A 359 -10.74 20.99 -3.47
N THR A 360 -11.34 21.32 -4.62
CA THR A 360 -11.23 22.65 -5.24
C THR A 360 -11.54 23.80 -4.26
N ASP A 361 -12.60 23.70 -3.47
CA ASP A 361 -12.99 24.75 -2.52
C ASP A 361 -12.11 24.80 -1.26
N ASP A 362 -11.55 23.67 -0.84
CA ASP A 362 -10.55 23.62 0.25
C ASP A 362 -9.27 24.35 -0.22
N TYR A 363 -8.79 24.13 -1.45
CA TYR A 363 -7.60 24.80 -1.97
C TYR A 363 -7.77 26.33 -2.08
N LYS A 364 -8.93 26.80 -2.58
CA LYS A 364 -9.22 28.25 -2.69
C LYS A 364 -9.24 28.94 -1.32
N ARG A 365 -9.81 28.29 -0.30
CA ARG A 365 -9.89 28.86 1.06
C ARG A 365 -8.53 28.94 1.76
N HIS A 366 -7.51 28.25 1.27
CA HIS A 366 -6.27 28.01 1.98
C HIS A 366 -5.02 28.55 1.27
N GLU A 367 -5.16 29.41 0.28
CA GLU A 367 -4.04 29.93 -0.52
C GLU A 367 -2.92 30.59 0.32
N ALA A 368 -3.25 31.19 1.48
CA ALA A 368 -2.29 31.79 2.42
C ALA A 368 -2.19 31.06 3.78
N SER A 369 -2.69 29.83 3.89
CA SER A 369 -2.82 29.14 5.19
C SER A 369 -1.61 28.27 5.55
N ASN A 370 -1.54 27.84 6.82
CA ASN A 370 -0.60 26.82 7.28
C ASN A 370 -0.70 25.50 6.48
N GLU A 371 -1.86 25.21 5.88
CA GLU A 371 -2.08 24.01 5.06
C GLU A 371 -1.39 24.12 3.70
N ARG A 372 -1.34 25.32 3.08
CA ARG A 372 -0.54 25.55 1.86
C ARG A 372 0.96 25.42 2.13
N HIS A 373 1.44 25.89 3.29
CA HIS A 373 2.83 25.66 3.69
C HIS A 373 3.12 24.16 3.91
N PHE A 374 2.18 23.41 4.48
CA PHE A 374 2.29 21.95 4.61
C PHE A 374 2.41 21.28 3.24
N VAL A 375 1.53 21.63 2.28
CA VAL A 375 1.57 21.15 0.89
C VAL A 375 2.94 21.44 0.25
N SER A 376 3.41 22.68 0.35
CA SER A 376 4.70 23.09 -0.22
C SER A 376 5.86 22.28 0.36
N LYS A 377 5.85 22.02 1.68
CA LYS A 377 6.89 21.20 2.33
C LYS A 377 6.87 19.75 1.89
N ILE A 378 5.72 19.09 1.91
CA ILE A 378 5.66 17.66 1.56
C ILE A 378 6.00 17.43 0.08
N VAL A 379 5.56 18.33 -0.80
CA VAL A 379 5.88 18.29 -2.23
C VAL A 379 7.36 18.57 -2.48
N ARG A 380 7.95 19.59 -1.83
CA ARG A 380 9.39 19.86 -1.89
C ARG A 380 10.23 18.65 -1.46
N LEU A 381 9.83 17.92 -0.40
CA LEU A 381 10.52 16.69 0.03
C LEU A 381 10.51 15.61 -1.06
N LEU A 382 9.35 15.32 -1.66
CA LEU A 382 9.26 14.29 -2.69
C LEU A 382 9.87 14.73 -4.03
N ALA A 383 9.81 16.01 -4.36
CA ALA A 383 10.50 16.57 -5.53
C ALA A 383 12.02 16.50 -5.35
N ASN A 384 12.54 16.88 -4.18
CA ASN A 384 13.96 16.71 -3.85
C ASN A 384 14.38 15.25 -3.92
N PHE A 385 13.54 14.33 -3.44
CA PHE A 385 13.82 12.91 -3.57
C PHE A 385 13.86 12.47 -5.04
N ALA A 386 12.89 12.89 -5.87
CA ALA A 386 12.89 12.66 -7.31
C ALA A 386 14.17 13.18 -7.98
N LYS A 387 14.66 14.34 -7.53
CA LYS A 387 15.84 15.00 -8.10
C LYS A 387 17.16 14.36 -7.66
N TYR A 388 17.30 14.15 -6.36
CA TYR A 388 18.60 13.93 -5.73
C TYR A 388 18.74 12.57 -5.05
N GLY A 389 17.65 11.79 -4.95
CA GLY A 389 17.64 10.57 -4.12
C GLY A 389 17.69 10.85 -2.62
N ASN A 390 17.64 12.12 -2.23
CA ASN A 390 17.64 12.59 -0.85
C ASN A 390 16.53 13.65 -0.69
N PRO A 391 15.53 13.45 0.20
CA PRO A 391 14.45 14.42 0.42
C PRO A 391 14.92 15.77 0.97
N THR A 392 16.06 15.79 1.66
CA THR A 392 16.67 16.99 2.27
C THR A 392 18.16 17.09 1.86
N PRO A 393 18.44 17.40 0.58
CA PRO A 393 19.79 17.36 0.03
C PRO A 393 20.66 18.53 0.50
N GLN A 394 20.04 19.65 0.88
CA GLN A 394 20.70 20.86 1.36
C GLN A 394 20.50 20.99 2.87
N LEU A 395 21.49 21.55 3.56
CA LEU A 395 21.43 21.82 5.00
C LEU A 395 20.46 22.95 5.35
N SER A 396 20.25 23.88 4.42
CA SER A 396 19.31 24.99 4.53
C SER A 396 18.56 25.11 3.20
N ASP A 397 17.25 24.93 3.24
CA ASP A 397 16.34 25.08 2.11
C ASP A 397 15.30 26.15 2.47
N ASN A 398 14.92 26.98 1.51
CA ASN A 398 14.01 28.12 1.75
C ASN A 398 12.60 27.70 2.18
N ILE A 399 12.15 26.49 1.85
CA ILE A 399 10.84 25.93 2.23
C ILE A 399 11.00 25.00 3.44
N LEU A 400 12.00 24.12 3.42
CA LEU A 400 12.19 23.09 4.46
C LEU A 400 12.94 23.61 5.69
N GLY A 401 13.60 24.75 5.60
CA GLY A 401 14.50 25.27 6.64
C GLY A 401 15.67 24.32 6.86
N ASN A 402 15.95 24.01 8.13
CA ASN A 402 17.04 23.11 8.52
C ASN A 402 16.55 21.67 8.76
N LEU A 403 15.42 21.27 8.15
CA LEU A 403 14.88 19.93 8.29
C LEU A 403 15.84 18.91 7.67
N GLN A 404 16.15 17.86 8.41
CA GLN A 404 16.95 16.74 7.91
C GLN A 404 16.14 15.44 7.95
N TRP A 405 16.07 14.77 6.80
CA TRP A 405 15.47 13.45 6.67
C TRP A 405 16.57 12.41 6.46
N ASN A 406 16.89 11.69 7.53
CA ASN A 406 17.92 10.66 7.50
C ASN A 406 17.36 9.33 6.97
N PRO A 407 18.11 8.58 6.15
CA PRO A 407 17.73 7.22 5.77
C PRO A 407 17.82 6.28 6.98
N LEU A 408 17.21 5.10 6.84
CA LEU A 408 17.28 4.02 7.80
C LEU A 408 18.74 3.63 8.06
N LYS A 409 19.15 3.72 9.33
CA LYS A 409 20.47 3.31 9.78
C LYS A 409 20.42 1.86 10.24
N ARG A 410 21.28 1.02 9.65
CA ARG A 410 21.45 -0.38 10.08
C ARG A 410 21.84 -0.41 11.57
N ASN A 411 21.26 -1.32 12.33
CA ASN A 411 21.56 -1.57 13.76
C ASN A 411 21.29 -0.40 14.72
N LYS A 412 20.46 0.57 14.33
CA LYS A 412 19.97 1.63 15.24
C LYS A 412 18.46 1.48 15.45
N LYS A 413 17.94 2.18 16.46
CA LYS A 413 16.49 2.34 16.65
C LYS A 413 15.84 2.81 15.35
N LEU A 414 14.67 2.27 15.05
CA LEU A 414 13.94 2.61 13.84
C LEU A 414 13.40 4.04 13.95
N GLN A 415 13.79 4.90 13.01
CA GLN A 415 13.34 6.28 12.96
C GLN A 415 12.56 6.56 11.68
N VAL A 416 11.65 7.52 11.77
CA VAL A 416 10.73 7.91 10.70
C VAL A 416 10.59 9.42 10.63
N MET A 417 10.45 9.95 9.42
CA MET A 417 10.03 11.34 9.24
C MET A 417 8.54 11.45 9.53
N ASN A 418 8.18 12.06 10.67
CA ASN A 418 6.78 12.25 11.02
C ASN A 418 6.24 13.55 10.40
N LEU A 419 5.37 13.38 9.41
CA LEU A 419 4.68 14.46 8.70
C LEU A 419 3.39 14.82 9.43
N GLY A 420 3.54 15.50 10.57
CA GLY A 420 2.44 16.08 11.34
C GLY A 420 2.38 17.61 11.17
N ARG A 421 1.80 18.32 12.14
CA ARG A 421 1.84 19.81 12.17
C ARG A 421 3.26 20.38 12.14
N ARG A 422 4.23 19.62 12.65
CA ARG A 422 5.67 19.90 12.54
C ARG A 422 6.37 18.66 11.99
N PHE A 423 7.27 18.88 11.04
CA PHE A 423 8.04 17.80 10.42
C PHE A 423 9.29 17.58 11.27
N ARG A 424 9.55 16.32 11.61
CA ARG A 424 10.73 15.93 12.38
C ARG A 424 10.97 14.43 12.29
N MET A 425 12.24 14.05 12.35
CA MET A 425 12.62 12.68 12.62
C MET A 425 12.24 12.33 14.06
N ILE A 426 11.59 11.18 14.23
CA ILE A 426 11.26 10.61 15.54
C ILE A 426 11.54 9.11 15.54
N ASP A 427 11.71 8.53 16.72
CA ASP A 427 11.62 7.08 16.88
C ASP A 427 10.21 6.61 16.50
N VAL A 428 10.11 5.47 15.82
CA VAL A 428 8.82 4.96 15.31
C VAL A 428 7.82 4.76 16.45
N PRO A 429 6.70 5.51 16.48
CA PRO A 429 5.72 5.41 17.58
C PRO A 429 5.07 4.02 17.68
N GLU A 430 5.12 3.26 16.60
CA GLU A 430 4.56 1.92 16.50
C GLU A 430 5.50 0.80 17.00
N GLU A 431 6.73 1.11 17.47
CA GLU A 431 7.77 0.14 17.84
C GLU A 431 7.25 -0.97 18.77
N LYS A 432 6.54 -0.62 19.86
CA LYS A 432 5.98 -1.61 20.79
C LYS A 432 5.01 -2.59 20.10
N ARG A 433 4.21 -2.11 19.14
CA ARG A 433 3.27 -2.96 18.38
C ARG A 433 4.01 -3.84 17.39
N MET A 434 5.06 -3.32 16.75
CA MET A 434 5.89 -4.12 15.84
C MET A 434 6.60 -5.26 16.59
N THR A 435 7.14 -4.99 17.77
CA THR A 435 7.76 -6.01 18.62
C THR A 435 6.76 -7.09 19.03
N PHE A 436 5.55 -6.70 19.44
CA PHE A 436 4.47 -7.64 19.76
C PHE A 436 4.18 -8.60 18.59
N TRP A 437 4.02 -8.04 17.38
CA TRP A 437 3.75 -8.85 16.19
C TRP A 437 4.94 -9.73 15.78
N ASP A 438 6.18 -9.25 15.93
CA ASP A 438 7.37 -10.07 15.68
C ASP A 438 7.50 -11.25 16.66
N GLN A 439 7.18 -11.04 17.94
CA GLN A 439 7.16 -12.10 18.95
C GLN A 439 6.09 -13.13 18.61
N LEU A 440 4.84 -12.68 18.38
CA LEU A 440 3.74 -13.56 18.01
C LEU A 440 4.05 -14.34 16.73
N ARG A 441 4.61 -13.70 15.69
CA ARG A 441 5.00 -14.38 14.45
C ARG A 441 6.04 -15.47 14.70
N LYS A 442 7.06 -15.22 15.54
CA LYS A 442 8.08 -16.23 15.87
C LYS A 442 7.48 -17.43 16.60
N GLU A 443 6.63 -17.19 17.59
CA GLU A 443 5.89 -18.24 18.30
C GLU A 443 5.03 -19.07 17.36
N LEU A 444 4.49 -18.44 16.31
CA LEU A 444 3.63 -19.12 15.34
C LEU A 444 4.36 -19.91 14.25
N LEU A 445 5.55 -19.47 13.84
CA LEU A 445 6.33 -20.10 12.77
C LEU A 445 7.39 -21.10 13.26
N GLN A 446 7.68 -21.14 14.57
CA GLN A 446 8.63 -22.09 15.18
C GLN A 446 7.98 -23.39 15.68
N ASN A 447 6.64 -23.48 15.62
CA ASN A 447 5.86 -24.70 15.84
C ASN A 447 5.21 -25.12 14.52
#